data_AF-A0A120FK03-F1
#
_entry.id   AF-A0A120FK03-F1
#
_cell.length_a   1.000
_cell.length_b   1.000
_cell.length_c   1.000
_cell.angle_alpha   90.00
_cell.angle_beta   90.00
_cell.angle_gamma   90.00
#
_symmetry.space_group_name_H-M   'P 1'
#
loop_
_entity.id
_entity.type
_entity.pdbx_description
1 polymer ?
#
loop_
_entity_poly.entity_id
_entity_poly.type
_entity_poly.pdbx_seq_one_letter_code
_entity_poly.pdbx_strand_id
1 'polypeptide(L)'
;MLRGTAYCSAVAQQRKAEETMTGQPLTITTEHGERVNPLLRIASQSANDALKFGSHFGLSPISRLRLSGVEPPKPPSKFDGLIGS
;
A
#
# COMPACT_ATOMS: atom_id res chain seq x y z
N MET A 1 -11.18 -4.52 -15.07
CA MET A 1 -10.02 -5.38 -15.40
C MET A 1 -8.63 -4.77 -15.10
N LEU A 2 -8.48 -3.46 -14.88
CA LEU A 2 -7.16 -2.79 -14.75
C LEU A 2 -6.38 -3.02 -13.43
N ARG A 3 -6.98 -3.59 -12.38
CA ARG A 3 -6.34 -3.64 -11.04
C ARG A 3 -5.30 -4.75 -10.91
N GLY A 4 -5.46 -5.86 -11.64
CA GLY A 4 -4.51 -6.98 -11.59
C GLY A 4 -3.17 -6.62 -12.23
N THR A 5 -3.21 -5.98 -13.41
CA THR A 5 -2.00 -5.50 -14.09
C THR A 5 -1.28 -4.44 -13.27
N ALA A 6 -2.02 -3.52 -12.62
CA ALA A 6 -1.46 -2.50 -11.74
C ALA A 6 -0.76 -3.11 -10.50
N TYR A 7 -1.32 -4.16 -9.91
CA TYR A 7 -0.67 -4.91 -8.83
C TYR A 7 0.65 -5.55 -9.32
N CYS A 8 0.61 -6.27 -10.43
CA CYS A 8 1.79 -6.93 -10.98
C CYS A 8 2.91 -5.93 -11.33
N SER A 9 2.56 -4.78 -11.93
CA SER A 9 3.53 -3.73 -12.25
C SER A 9 4.14 -3.11 -10.99
N ALA A 10 3.35 -2.92 -9.93
CA ALA A 10 3.84 -2.37 -8.67
C ALA A 10 4.85 -3.33 -8.00
N VAL A 11 4.52 -4.63 -7.93
CA VAL A 11 5.44 -5.65 -7.38
C VAL A 11 6.72 -5.76 -8.22
N ALA A 12 6.61 -5.74 -9.55
CA ALA A 12 7.77 -5.78 -10.43
C ALA A 12 8.68 -4.55 -10.24
N GLN A 13 8.10 -3.36 -10.13
CA GLN A 13 8.84 -2.12 -9.91
C GLN A 13 9.54 -2.12 -8.55
N GLN A 14 8.87 -2.64 -7.51
CA GLN A 14 9.46 -2.79 -6.17
C GLN A 14 10.70 -3.68 -6.22
N ARG A 15 10.58 -4.89 -6.78
CA ARG A 15 11.70 -5.84 -6.88
C ARG A 15 12.87 -5.23 -7.65
N LYS A 16 12.59 -4.62 -8.81
CA LYS A 16 13.63 -3.98 -9.62
C LYS A 16 14.35 -2.88 -8.85
N ALA A 17 13.64 -2.06 -8.07
CA ALA A 17 14.24 -1.01 -7.25
C ALA A 17 15.11 -1.61 -6.12
N GLU A 18 14.64 -2.64 -5.44
CA GLU A 18 15.39 -3.34 -4.38
C GLU A 18 16.66 -4.03 -4.91
N GLU A 19 16.55 -4.73 -6.04
CA GLU A 19 17.67 -5.36 -6.74
C GLU A 19 18.71 -4.31 -7.18
N THR A 20 18.25 -3.20 -7.76
CA THR A 20 19.14 -2.11 -8.20
C THR A 20 19.81 -1.40 -7.01
N MET A 21 19.11 -1.32 -5.88
CA MET A 21 19.63 -0.70 -4.66
C MET A 21 20.63 -1.58 -3.92
N THR A 22 20.72 -2.88 -4.26
CA THR A 22 21.67 -3.81 -3.65
C THR A 22 23.11 -3.33 -3.91
N GLY A 23 23.84 -3.05 -2.83
CA GLY A 23 25.21 -2.53 -2.91
C GLY A 23 25.33 -1.01 -3.08
N GLN A 24 24.21 -0.27 -3.11
CA GLN A 24 24.22 1.19 -3.11
C GLN A 24 23.96 1.75 -1.69
N PRO A 25 24.54 2.91 -1.33
CA PRO A 25 24.22 3.55 -0.08
C PRO A 25 22.78 4.10 -0.08
N LEU A 26 22.16 4.12 1.10
CA LEU A 26 20.80 4.66 1.31
C LEU A 26 20.76 6.20 1.20
N THR A 27 21.90 6.84 1.35
CA THR A 27 22.11 8.28 1.19
C THR A 27 23.18 8.49 0.14
N ILE A 28 22.92 9.40 -0.81
CA ILE A 28 23.84 9.79 -1.88
C ILE A 28 24.30 11.22 -1.64
N THR A 29 25.57 11.48 -1.86
CA THR A 29 26.12 12.84 -1.83
C THR A 29 25.91 13.47 -3.20
N THR A 30 25.26 14.63 -3.23
CA THR A 30 25.02 15.43 -4.44
C THR A 30 25.74 16.76 -4.34
N GLU A 31 25.77 17.51 -5.43
CA GLU A 31 26.30 18.89 -5.49
C GLU A 31 25.63 19.83 -4.46
N HIS A 32 24.40 19.49 -4.05
CA HIS A 32 23.59 20.23 -3.09
C HIS A 32 23.60 19.62 -1.67
N GLY A 33 24.53 18.70 -1.39
CA GLY A 33 24.64 18.00 -0.11
C GLY A 33 24.09 16.57 -0.14
N GLU A 34 23.96 15.97 1.05
CA GLU A 34 23.44 14.61 1.20
C GLU A 34 21.94 14.54 0.96
N ARG A 35 21.52 13.56 0.16
CA ARG A 35 20.11 13.27 -0.11
C ARG A 35 19.85 11.78 -0.02
N VAL A 36 18.62 11.41 0.34
CA VAL A 36 18.18 10.02 0.35
C VAL A 36 18.22 9.46 -1.08
N ASN A 37 18.69 8.23 -1.23
CA ASN A 37 18.71 7.51 -2.49
C ASN A 37 17.29 7.43 -3.07
N PRO A 38 17.02 7.93 -4.29
CA PRO A 38 15.69 7.94 -4.89
C PRO A 38 15.11 6.53 -5.07
N LEU A 39 15.96 5.50 -5.21
CA LEU A 39 15.51 4.10 -5.28
C LEU A 39 14.72 3.68 -4.04
N LEU A 40 15.08 4.20 -2.86
CA LEU A 40 14.37 3.92 -1.62
C LEU A 40 12.93 4.46 -1.67
N ARG A 41 12.75 5.66 -2.23
CA ARG A 41 11.42 6.25 -2.42
C ARG A 41 10.60 5.45 -3.43
N ILE A 42 11.20 5.03 -4.54
CA ILE A 42 10.54 4.22 -5.57
C ILE A 42 10.09 2.88 -4.97
N ALA A 43 10.99 2.17 -4.29
CA ALA A 43 10.67 0.90 -3.62
C ALA A 43 9.51 1.07 -2.63
N SER A 44 9.60 2.06 -1.74
CA SER A 44 8.56 2.36 -0.75
C SER A 44 7.20 2.68 -1.38
N GLN A 45 7.18 3.51 -2.43
CA GLN A 45 5.94 3.88 -3.11
C GLN A 45 5.31 2.67 -3.82
N SER A 46 6.12 1.89 -4.53
CA SER A 46 5.66 0.69 -5.24
C SER A 46 5.13 -0.39 -4.29
N ALA A 47 5.72 -0.53 -3.10
CA ALA A 47 5.20 -1.41 -2.04
C ALA A 47 3.82 -0.95 -1.55
N ASN A 48 3.64 0.35 -1.32
CA ASN A 48 2.33 0.92 -0.94
C ASN A 48 1.28 0.70 -2.03
N ASP A 49 1.65 0.86 -3.30
CA ASP A 49 0.77 0.60 -4.43
C ASP A 49 0.38 -0.89 -4.53
N ALA A 50 1.35 -1.80 -4.33
CA ALA A 50 1.08 -3.23 -4.29
C ALA A 50 0.12 -3.61 -3.16
N LEU A 51 0.26 -3.03 -1.96
CA LEU A 51 -0.68 -3.22 -0.85
C LEU A 51 -2.08 -2.69 -1.17
N LYS A 52 -2.15 -1.50 -1.76
CA LYS A 52 -3.41 -0.85 -2.14
C LYS A 52 -4.16 -1.69 -3.17
N PHE A 53 -3.50 -2.11 -4.25
CA PHE A 53 -4.13 -2.92 -5.29
C PHE A 53 -4.40 -4.36 -4.82
N GLY A 54 -3.48 -4.94 -4.05
CA GLY A 54 -3.61 -6.26 -3.43
C GLY A 54 -4.81 -6.38 -2.47
N SER A 55 -5.18 -5.28 -1.81
CA SER A 55 -6.38 -5.22 -0.97
C SER A 55 -7.68 -5.48 -1.73
N HIS A 56 -7.72 -5.37 -3.06
CA HIS A 56 -8.90 -5.76 -3.82
C HIS A 56 -9.01 -7.27 -4.03
N PHE A 57 -7.92 -8.00 -3.83
CA PHE A 57 -7.83 -9.45 -4.03
C PHE A 57 -7.78 -10.22 -2.70
N GLY A 58 -8.01 -9.57 -1.56
CA GLY A 58 -7.95 -10.24 -0.26
C GLY A 58 -6.53 -10.50 0.25
N LEU A 59 -5.54 -9.76 -0.25
CA LEU A 59 -4.15 -9.93 0.20
C LEU A 59 -3.84 -9.20 1.53
N SER A 60 -4.82 -8.52 2.12
CA SER A 60 -4.72 -7.95 3.47
C SER A 60 -5.81 -8.50 4.40
N PRO A 61 -5.58 -8.60 5.72
CA PRO A 61 -6.58 -9.13 6.66
C PRO A 61 -7.93 -8.41 6.56
N ILE A 62 -7.91 -7.06 6.49
CA ILE A 62 -9.12 -6.25 6.39
C ILE A 62 -9.85 -6.44 5.05
N SER A 63 -9.12 -6.71 3.96
CA SER A 63 -9.76 -6.97 2.67
C SER A 63 -10.39 -8.35 2.59
N ARG A 64 -9.80 -9.37 3.25
CA ARG A 64 -10.43 -10.69 3.36
C ARG A 64 -11.77 -10.62 4.07
N LEU A 65 -11.88 -9.81 5.14
CA LEU A 65 -13.15 -9.59 5.83
C LEU A 65 -14.22 -8.98 4.91
N ARG A 66 -13.83 -8.06 4.02
CA ARG A 66 -14.76 -7.49 3.02
C ARG A 66 -15.20 -8.51 1.97
N LEU A 67 -14.34 -9.47 1.63
CA LEU A 67 -14.65 -10.54 0.68
C LEU A 67 -15.44 -11.70 1.31
N SER A 68 -15.37 -11.89 2.63
CA SER A 68 -16.06 -12.99 3.32
C SER A 68 -17.58 -12.79 3.42
N GLY A 69 -18.12 -11.66 2.93
CA GLY A 69 -19.55 -11.32 3.05
C GLY A 69 -19.98 -11.05 4.49
N VAL A 70 -19.02 -10.93 5.42
CA VAL A 70 -19.29 -10.58 6.81
C VAL A 70 -19.43 -9.06 6.86
N GLU A 71 -20.67 -8.57 6.90
CA GLU A 71 -20.91 -7.17 7.20
C GLU A 71 -20.55 -6.91 8.66
N PRO A 72 -19.56 -6.04 8.96
CA PRO A 72 -19.29 -5.68 10.34
C PRO A 72 -20.55 -5.06 10.94
N PRO A 73 -20.85 -5.32 12.22
CA PRO A 73 -22.03 -4.74 12.87
C PRO A 73 -21.97 -3.22 12.71
N LYS A 74 -23.09 -2.63 12.28
CA LYS A 74 -23.19 -1.19 12.09
C LYS A 74 -22.77 -0.52 13.41
N PRO A 75 -21.75 0.34 13.42
CA PRO A 75 -21.36 1.02 14.65
C PRO A 75 -22.56 1.82 15.17
N PRO A 76 -22.79 1.84 16.49
CA PRO A 76 -23.93 2.54 17.07
C PRO A 76 -23.88 4.00 16.65
N SER A 77 -25.05 4.53 16.26
CA SER A 77 -25.16 5.92 15.87
C SER A 77 -24.85 6.81 17.07
N LYS A 78 -24.22 7.96 16.84
CA LYS A 78 -24.09 8.98 17.89
C LYS A 78 -25.45 9.50 18.39
N PHE A 79 -26.51 9.22 17.62
CA PHE A 79 -27.88 9.58 17.92
C PHE A 79 -28.75 8.37 18.29
N ASP A 80 -28.18 7.17 18.44
CA ASP A 80 -28.93 6.01 18.94
C ASP A 80 -29.49 6.34 20.34
N GLY A 81 -30.81 6.24 20.48
CA GLY A 81 -31.52 6.55 21.73
C GLY A 81 -31.82 8.03 21.99
N LEU A 82 -31.42 8.95 21.09
CA LEU A 82 -31.69 10.40 21.23
C LEU A 82 -32.78 10.93 20.30
N ILE A 83 -32.97 10.29 19.14
CA ILE A 83 -34.10 10.53 18.23
C ILE A 83 -35.10 9.40 18.45
N GLY A 84 -36.02 9.64 19.38
CA GLY A 84 -36.84 8.64 20.04
C GLY A 84 -37.84 7.87 19.17
N SER A 85 -38.50 6.93 19.87
CA SER A 85 -39.80 6.33 19.56
C SER A 85 -40.88 7.36 19.27
#